data_AF-A0A1H5A4U2-F1
#
_entry.id   AF-A0A1H5A4U2-F1
#
_cell.length_a   1.000
_cell.length_b   1.000
_cell.length_c   1.000
_cell.angle_alpha   90.00
_cell.angle_beta   90.00
_cell.angle_gamma   90.00
#
_symmetry.space_group_name_H-M   'P 1'
#
loop_
_entity.id
_entity.type
_entity.pdbx_description
1 polymer ?
#
loop_
_entity_poly.entity_id
_entity_poly.type
_entity_poly.pdbx_seq_one_letter_code
_entity_poly.pdbx_strand_id
1 'polypeptide(L)'
;MTQEQDAREAQWRKWRSVADLYHAFFTGLILTVVTRRGTADAAEFVFRVFRRQQQERFLPGLKKLGLDGLPPAVAAARYHYLSNWIGGVHVEYMYETDRKAWIRYPPPRWIWKGTAICGVPGEVSRAMLRGWHANNGVALGDLRLGFVCTKQSVDGQDGLEGYYCEYDHPLELDRRLVFARHLEAPLFDSRTAPALPVDSWPKPRLEKAYRNYAMEYVKTAAPVIVQVFGPEDASYLLHLTGKLIGMQYFDEVAQALGGRRGRAAEFAAFLRVLFESQDDVADISESEGQFEIRQQGWKLMADVADYYPACASVLTGLLEGLAAGCGRHIPVHLKPNGAAGAPFVWSIG
;
A
#
# COMPACT_ATOMS: atom_id res chain seq x y z
N MET A 1 31.00 -7.62 14.04
CA MET A 1 29.68 -8.16 13.70
C MET A 1 29.89 -9.59 13.21
N THR A 2 29.07 -10.55 13.63
CA THR A 2 29.19 -11.96 13.21
C THR A 2 28.54 -12.14 11.84
N GLN A 3 29.03 -13.07 11.01
CA GLN A 3 28.47 -13.35 9.67
C GLN A 3 26.96 -13.61 9.68
N GLU A 4 26.44 -14.19 10.76
CA GLU A 4 25.01 -14.45 10.95
C GLU A 4 24.19 -13.18 11.20
N GLN A 5 24.79 -12.16 11.81
CA GLN A 5 24.16 -10.84 11.98
C GLN A 5 24.08 -10.11 10.62
N ASP A 6 25.17 -10.16 9.85
CA ASP A 6 25.24 -9.54 8.53
C ASP A 6 24.23 -10.16 7.55
N ALA A 7 24.07 -11.49 7.60
CA ALA A 7 23.08 -12.21 6.79
C ALA A 7 21.63 -11.82 7.15
N ARG A 8 21.34 -11.63 8.46
CA ARG A 8 20.02 -11.16 8.92
C ARG A 8 19.73 -9.74 8.47
N GLU A 9 20.70 -8.84 8.58
CA GLU A 9 20.58 -7.45 8.11
C GLU A 9 20.42 -7.36 6.59
N ALA A 10 21.11 -8.22 5.83
CA ALA A 10 20.89 -8.35 4.39
C ALA A 10 19.45 -8.78 4.07
N GLN A 11 18.91 -9.78 4.78
CA GLN A 11 17.53 -10.23 4.57
C GLN A 11 16.49 -9.13 4.85
N TRP A 12 16.70 -8.32 5.88
CA TRP A 12 15.79 -7.20 6.19
C TRP A 12 15.81 -6.13 5.10
N ARG A 13 16.98 -5.81 4.56
CA ARG A 13 17.11 -4.87 3.43
C ARG A 13 16.33 -5.35 2.21
N LYS A 14 16.37 -6.66 1.92
CA LYS A 14 15.56 -7.24 0.83
C LYS A 14 14.07 -7.01 1.04
N TRP A 15 13.53 -7.32 2.23
CA TRP A 15 12.11 -7.08 2.52
C TRP A 15 11.71 -5.61 2.45
N ARG A 16 12.56 -4.70 2.93
CA ARG A 16 12.32 -3.25 2.82
C ARG A 16 12.31 -2.79 1.36
N SER A 17 13.23 -3.26 0.53
CA SER A 17 13.26 -2.88 -0.89
C SER A 17 11.99 -3.32 -1.64
N VAL A 18 11.46 -4.50 -1.32
CA VAL A 18 10.17 -4.95 -1.85
C VAL A 18 9.03 -4.05 -1.36
N ALA A 19 9.06 -3.68 -0.08
CA ALA A 19 8.07 -2.75 0.50
C ALA A 19 8.10 -1.39 -0.22
N ASP A 20 9.28 -0.81 -0.41
CA ASP A 20 9.47 0.46 -1.10
C ASP A 20 9.02 0.39 -2.56
N LEU A 21 9.30 -0.72 -3.26
CA LEU A 21 8.88 -0.93 -4.64
C LEU A 21 7.35 -0.96 -4.78
N TYR A 22 6.64 -1.71 -3.92
CA TYR A 22 5.18 -1.77 -3.96
C TYR A 22 4.52 -0.50 -3.41
N HIS A 23 5.15 0.19 -2.46
CA HIS A 23 4.72 1.51 -2.00
C HIS A 23 4.80 2.55 -3.13
N ALA A 24 5.92 2.56 -3.86
CA ALA A 24 6.09 3.39 -5.03
C ALA A 24 5.10 3.02 -6.14
N PHE A 25 4.84 1.73 -6.36
CA PHE A 25 3.81 1.27 -7.30
C PHE A 25 2.43 1.81 -6.94
N PHE A 26 2.01 1.71 -5.68
CA PHE A 26 0.69 2.20 -5.27
C PHE A 26 0.56 3.72 -5.45
N THR A 27 1.56 4.48 -4.99
CA THR A 27 1.59 5.94 -5.15
C THR A 27 1.60 6.32 -6.63
N GLY A 28 2.43 5.64 -7.42
CA GLY A 28 2.54 5.82 -8.87
C GLY A 28 1.24 5.49 -9.60
N LEU A 29 0.53 4.44 -9.18
CA LEU A 29 -0.75 4.05 -9.80
C LEU A 29 -1.79 5.14 -9.64
N ILE A 30 -1.88 5.75 -8.45
CA ILE A 30 -2.79 6.87 -8.21
C ILE A 30 -2.44 8.03 -9.15
N LEU A 31 -1.16 8.40 -9.28
CA LEU A 31 -0.73 9.45 -10.21
C LEU A 31 -0.95 9.08 -11.68
N THR A 32 -0.76 7.83 -12.06
CA THR A 32 -1.08 7.35 -13.42
C THR A 32 -2.56 7.53 -13.71
N VAL A 33 -3.45 7.17 -12.77
CA VAL A 33 -4.90 7.39 -12.95
C VAL A 33 -5.22 8.89 -13.00
N VAL A 34 -4.64 9.72 -12.13
CA VAL A 34 -4.80 11.19 -12.17
C VAL A 34 -4.42 11.74 -13.55
N THR A 35 -3.27 11.33 -14.08
CA THR A 35 -2.71 11.91 -15.31
C THR A 35 -3.22 11.28 -16.60
N ARG A 36 -3.80 10.07 -16.57
CA ARG A 36 -4.32 9.38 -17.76
C ARG A 36 -5.85 9.32 -17.82
N ARG A 37 -6.52 9.41 -16.68
CA ARG A 37 -8.00 9.36 -16.57
C ARG A 37 -8.62 10.60 -15.93
N GLY A 38 -7.82 11.43 -15.27
CA GLY A 38 -8.28 12.66 -14.64
C GLY A 38 -8.69 12.48 -13.17
N THR A 39 -8.96 13.61 -12.52
CA THR A 39 -9.21 13.69 -11.08
C THR A 39 -10.44 12.92 -10.60
N ALA A 40 -11.54 12.93 -11.39
CA ALA A 40 -12.78 12.27 -11.00
C ALA A 40 -12.62 10.74 -10.92
N ASP A 41 -12.04 10.13 -11.96
CA ASP A 41 -11.75 8.70 -12.01
C ASP A 41 -10.73 8.30 -10.94
N ALA A 42 -9.71 9.12 -10.69
CA ALA A 42 -8.74 8.89 -9.62
C ALA A 42 -9.40 8.94 -8.23
N ALA A 43 -10.31 9.88 -7.99
CA ALA A 43 -11.05 9.98 -6.75
C ALA A 43 -11.98 8.76 -6.56
N GLU A 44 -12.67 8.31 -7.60
CA GLU A 44 -13.51 7.10 -7.52
C GLU A 44 -12.67 5.84 -7.24
N PHE A 45 -11.57 5.67 -7.96
CA PHE A 45 -10.62 4.58 -7.74
C PHE A 45 -10.10 4.56 -6.29
N VAL A 46 -9.60 5.68 -5.78
CA VAL A 46 -9.10 5.78 -4.40
C VAL A 46 -10.22 5.54 -3.39
N PHE A 47 -11.42 6.08 -3.61
CA PHE A 47 -12.56 5.77 -2.74
C PHE A 47 -12.79 4.25 -2.63
N ARG A 48 -12.83 3.54 -3.76
CA ARG A 48 -13.09 2.09 -3.78
C ARG A 48 -11.97 1.27 -3.14
N VAL A 49 -10.71 1.64 -3.36
CA VAL A 49 -9.56 0.96 -2.71
C VAL A 49 -9.69 1.06 -1.19
N PHE A 50 -9.88 2.27 -0.66
CA PHE A 50 -9.98 2.49 0.77
C PHE A 50 -11.27 1.91 1.36
N ARG A 51 -12.38 1.91 0.61
CA ARG A 51 -13.63 1.27 1.04
C ARG A 51 -13.44 -0.24 1.20
N ARG A 52 -12.84 -0.90 0.20
CA ARG A 52 -12.60 -2.35 0.23
C ARG A 52 -11.68 -2.73 1.39
N GLN A 53 -10.55 -2.05 1.55
CA GLN A 53 -9.66 -2.32 2.68
C GLN A 53 -10.33 -2.08 4.03
N GLN A 54 -11.11 -1.01 4.18
CA GLN A 54 -11.83 -0.74 5.42
C GLN A 54 -12.76 -1.91 5.78
N GLN A 55 -13.50 -2.44 4.81
CA GLN A 55 -14.40 -3.58 5.01
C GLN A 55 -13.64 -4.85 5.40
N GLU A 56 -12.50 -5.11 4.77
CA GLU A 56 -11.70 -6.32 5.01
C GLU A 56 -10.86 -6.25 6.30
N ARG A 57 -10.45 -5.05 6.74
CA ARG A 57 -9.39 -4.89 7.75
C ARG A 57 -9.81 -4.19 9.04
N PHE A 58 -10.84 -3.34 9.02
CA PHE A 58 -11.16 -2.50 10.16
C PHE A 58 -11.65 -3.31 11.37
N LEU A 59 -12.76 -4.04 11.23
CA LEU A 59 -13.32 -4.84 12.34
C LEU A 59 -12.40 -5.98 12.79
N PRO A 60 -11.79 -6.80 11.89
CA PRO A 60 -10.84 -7.81 12.33
C PRO A 60 -9.62 -7.21 13.04
N GLY A 61 -9.13 -6.06 12.58
CA GLY A 61 -7.99 -5.40 13.18
C GLY A 61 -8.31 -4.77 14.54
N LEU A 62 -9.52 -4.22 14.75
CA LEU A 62 -9.98 -3.76 16.06
C LEU A 62 -9.93 -4.89 17.11
N LYS A 63 -10.49 -6.05 16.78
CA LYS A 63 -10.46 -7.25 17.64
C LYS A 63 -9.02 -7.70 17.93
N LYS A 64 -8.20 -7.78 16.88
CA LYS A 64 -6.79 -8.19 16.99
C LYS A 64 -5.97 -7.25 17.90
N LEU A 65 -6.33 -5.98 17.94
CA LEU A 65 -5.69 -4.96 18.77
C LEU A 65 -6.35 -4.80 20.15
N GLY A 66 -7.41 -5.55 20.47
CA GLY A 66 -8.15 -5.46 21.73
C GLY A 66 -8.89 -4.13 21.91
N LEU A 67 -9.39 -3.54 20.83
CA LEU A 67 -10.02 -2.22 20.80
C LEU A 67 -11.55 -2.26 20.70
N ASP A 68 -12.14 -3.44 20.52
CA ASP A 68 -13.56 -3.65 20.24
C ASP A 68 -14.50 -3.41 21.43
N GLY A 69 -13.94 -3.28 22.65
CA GLY A 69 -14.69 -2.87 23.84
C GLY A 69 -14.63 -1.36 24.16
N LEU A 70 -13.93 -0.56 23.36
CA LEU A 70 -13.77 0.88 23.60
C LEU A 70 -14.93 1.70 23.01
N PRO A 71 -15.19 2.92 23.52
CA PRO A 71 -16.13 3.86 22.89
C PRO A 71 -15.83 4.05 21.40
N PRO A 72 -16.83 4.16 20.51
CA PRO A 72 -16.62 4.11 19.05
C PRO A 72 -15.61 5.15 18.52
N ALA A 73 -15.65 6.39 19.02
CA ALA A 73 -14.70 7.44 18.63
C ALA A 73 -13.26 7.09 19.03
N VAL A 74 -13.08 6.60 20.25
CA VAL A 74 -11.78 6.17 20.78
C VAL A 74 -11.27 4.93 20.04
N ALA A 75 -12.13 3.94 19.82
CA ALA A 75 -11.80 2.70 19.10
C ALA A 75 -11.31 3.01 17.68
N ALA A 76 -12.04 3.85 16.93
CA ALA A 76 -11.67 4.25 15.59
C ALA A 76 -10.34 5.01 15.55
N ALA A 77 -10.15 6.00 16.44
CA ALA A 77 -8.91 6.77 16.50
C ALA A 77 -7.69 5.90 16.89
N ARG A 78 -7.82 5.06 17.92
CA ARG A 78 -6.75 4.15 18.37
C ARG A 78 -6.42 3.08 17.33
N TYR A 79 -7.41 2.57 16.61
CA TYR A 79 -7.16 1.66 15.49
C TYR A 79 -6.23 2.30 14.47
N HIS A 80 -6.55 3.53 14.06
CA HIS A 80 -5.76 4.25 13.07
C HIS A 80 -4.35 4.56 13.56
N TYR A 81 -4.19 4.87 14.85
CA TYR A 81 -2.86 5.05 15.43
C TYR A 81 -2.04 3.75 15.46
N LEU A 82 -2.60 2.67 16.01
CA LEU A 82 -1.85 1.43 16.26
C LEU A 82 -1.62 0.60 14.99
N SER A 83 -2.62 0.50 14.10
CA SER A 83 -2.52 -0.33 12.89
C SER A 83 -1.53 0.23 11.87
N ASN A 84 -1.48 1.56 11.73
CA ASN A 84 -0.58 2.26 10.80
C ASN A 84 0.87 2.25 11.27
N TRP A 85 1.12 2.21 12.59
CA TRP A 85 2.47 2.06 13.13
C TRP A 85 3.16 0.79 12.62
N ILE A 86 2.44 -0.32 12.49
CA ILE A 86 2.97 -1.60 11.96
C ILE A 86 3.46 -1.44 10.50
N GLY A 87 2.82 -0.57 9.73
CA GLY A 87 3.21 -0.20 8.37
C GLY A 87 4.27 0.89 8.28
N GLY A 88 4.83 1.33 9.41
CA GLY A 88 5.76 2.45 9.48
C GLY A 88 5.15 3.80 9.11
N VAL A 89 3.83 3.93 9.23
CA VAL A 89 3.12 5.18 9.00
C VAL A 89 2.99 5.94 10.32
N HIS A 90 3.51 7.16 10.36
CA HIS A 90 3.39 8.02 11.54
C HIS A 90 1.97 8.55 11.68
N VAL A 91 1.40 8.29 12.86
CA VAL A 91 0.08 8.79 13.25
C VAL A 91 0.20 9.27 14.69
N GLU A 92 -0.42 10.39 14.99
CA GLU A 92 -0.59 10.93 16.33
C GLU A 92 -2.04 10.65 16.77
N TYR A 93 -2.22 10.39 18.06
CA TYR A 93 -3.51 10.14 18.69
C TYR A 93 -3.67 11.05 19.90
N MET A 94 -4.78 11.79 19.95
CA MET A 94 -5.07 12.66 21.08
C MET A 94 -6.50 12.39 21.55
N TYR A 95 -6.60 11.79 22.74
CA TYR A 95 -7.88 11.59 23.41
C TYR A 95 -8.44 12.93 23.89
N GLU A 96 -9.71 13.20 23.64
CA GLU A 96 -10.41 14.35 24.23
C GLU A 96 -11.49 13.89 25.21
N THR A 97 -12.39 13.01 24.75
CA THR A 97 -13.44 12.36 25.56
C THR A 97 -13.77 10.98 24.98
N ASP A 98 -14.59 10.20 25.67
CA ASP A 98 -15.10 8.93 25.12
C ASP A 98 -15.90 9.11 23.83
N ARG A 99 -16.48 10.30 23.64
CA ARG A 99 -17.26 10.66 22.44
C ARG A 99 -16.42 11.37 21.37
N LYS A 100 -15.17 11.75 21.66
CA LYS A 100 -14.33 12.51 20.73
C LYS A 100 -12.84 12.20 20.87
N ALA A 101 -12.22 11.79 19.76
CA ALA A 101 -10.80 11.50 19.72
C ALA A 101 -10.18 11.93 18.39
N TRP A 102 -9.00 12.52 18.46
CA TRP A 102 -8.27 13.09 17.33
C TRP A 102 -7.24 12.12 16.78
N ILE A 103 -6.98 12.27 15.49
CA ILE A 103 -5.84 11.68 14.81
C ILE A 103 -5.17 12.72 13.91
N ARG A 104 -3.86 12.63 13.79
CA ARG A 104 -3.08 13.42 12.84
C ARG A 104 -2.05 12.54 12.15
N TYR A 105 -1.96 12.64 10.84
CA TYR A 105 -0.92 12.03 10.02
C TYR A 105 0.08 13.13 9.66
N PRO A 106 1.12 13.35 10.49
CA PRO A 106 2.12 14.38 10.22
C PRO A 106 2.92 14.04 8.94
N PRO A 107 3.57 15.03 8.32
CA PRO A 107 4.56 14.78 7.27
C PRO A 107 5.71 13.90 7.79
N PRO A 108 6.30 13.03 6.94
CA PRO A 108 5.91 12.78 5.54
C PRO A 108 4.64 11.92 5.43
N ARG A 109 3.79 12.24 4.46
CA ARG A 109 2.58 11.45 4.19
C ARG A 109 2.94 10.18 3.44
N TRP A 110 2.75 9.03 4.08
CA TRP A 110 3.08 7.72 3.50
C TRP A 110 2.45 7.53 2.13
N ILE A 111 1.13 7.64 2.00
CA ILE A 111 0.41 7.44 0.72
C ILE A 111 0.81 8.45 -0.38
N TRP A 112 1.35 9.63 -0.01
CA TRP A 112 1.76 10.69 -0.92
C TRP A 112 3.29 10.91 -0.83
N LYS A 113 4.08 9.84 -0.97
CA LYS A 113 5.52 9.87 -0.67
C LYS A 113 6.30 10.82 -1.58
N GLY A 114 7.15 11.65 -0.98
CA GLY A 114 8.09 12.51 -1.69
C GLY A 114 7.40 13.54 -2.59
N THR A 115 7.96 13.78 -3.76
CA THR A 115 7.45 14.77 -4.73
C THR A 115 6.09 14.41 -5.32
N ALA A 116 5.65 13.16 -5.17
CA ALA A 116 4.33 12.72 -5.62
C ALA A 116 3.19 13.54 -5.01
N ILE A 117 3.36 14.04 -3.78
CA ILE A 117 2.34 14.84 -3.08
C ILE A 117 1.90 16.08 -3.88
N CYS A 118 2.81 16.69 -4.66
CA CYS A 118 2.51 17.86 -5.47
C CYS A 118 1.56 17.56 -6.64
N GLY A 119 1.46 16.29 -7.05
CA GLY A 119 0.59 15.84 -8.14
C GLY A 119 -0.76 15.29 -7.70
N VAL A 120 -1.05 15.25 -6.39
CA VAL A 120 -2.28 14.65 -5.84
C VAL A 120 -3.36 15.73 -5.67
N PRO A 121 -4.49 15.66 -6.41
CA PRO A 121 -5.59 16.59 -6.22
C PRO A 121 -6.26 16.43 -4.84
N GLY A 122 -6.80 17.53 -4.30
CA GLY A 122 -7.53 17.53 -3.04
C GLY A 122 -8.72 16.56 -3.03
N GLU A 123 -9.40 16.38 -4.16
CA GLU A 123 -10.51 15.43 -4.35
C GLU A 123 -10.10 13.99 -4.07
N VAL A 124 -8.89 13.62 -4.46
CA VAL A 124 -8.34 12.26 -4.28
C VAL A 124 -8.05 12.02 -2.81
N SER A 125 -7.47 13.00 -2.10
CA SER A 125 -7.29 12.94 -0.64
C SER A 125 -8.63 12.85 0.10
N ARG A 126 -9.64 13.63 -0.32
CA ARG A 126 -11.00 13.55 0.25
C ARG A 126 -11.66 12.20 -0.03
N ALA A 127 -11.40 11.59 -1.19
CA ALA A 127 -11.95 10.28 -1.53
C ALA A 127 -11.47 9.15 -0.60
N MET A 128 -10.20 9.18 -0.20
CA MET A 128 -9.66 8.27 0.82
C MET A 128 -10.42 8.41 2.15
N LEU A 129 -10.69 9.65 2.60
CA LEU A 129 -11.47 9.91 3.81
C LEU A 129 -12.91 9.40 3.70
N ARG A 130 -13.54 9.59 2.53
CA ARG A 130 -14.88 9.05 2.24
C ARG A 130 -14.91 7.53 2.21
N GLY A 131 -13.89 6.89 1.65
CA GLY A 131 -13.79 5.43 1.54
C GLY A 131 -13.55 4.76 2.89
N TRP A 132 -12.74 5.40 3.75
CA TRP A 132 -12.35 4.84 5.03
C TRP A 132 -13.06 5.48 6.22
N HIS A 133 -12.63 6.68 6.62
CA HIS A 133 -13.00 7.32 7.89
C HIS A 133 -14.52 7.52 8.04
N ALA A 134 -15.19 7.95 6.96
CA ALA A 134 -16.65 8.18 6.95
C ALA A 134 -17.48 6.92 7.20
N ASN A 135 -16.90 5.72 7.04
CA ASN A 135 -17.62 4.45 7.18
C ASN A 135 -17.38 3.75 8.52
N ASN A 136 -16.55 4.33 9.40
CA ASN A 136 -16.21 3.68 10.66
C ASN A 136 -17.40 3.56 11.62
N GLY A 137 -18.28 4.56 11.68
CA GLY A 137 -19.53 4.47 12.46
C GLY A 137 -20.43 3.33 12.00
N VAL A 138 -20.64 3.22 10.69
CA VAL A 138 -21.42 2.12 10.08
C VAL A 138 -20.82 0.76 10.44
N ALA A 139 -19.50 0.62 10.31
CA ALA A 139 -18.84 -0.65 10.62
C ALA A 139 -18.96 -1.02 12.12
N LEU A 140 -18.88 -0.04 13.01
CA LEU A 140 -19.05 -0.22 14.45
C LEU A 140 -20.51 -0.38 14.90
N GLY A 141 -21.47 -0.24 13.98
CA GLY A 141 -22.90 -0.29 14.30
C GLY A 141 -23.44 0.97 14.99
N ASP A 142 -22.70 2.09 14.96
CA ASP A 142 -23.12 3.37 15.52
C ASP A 142 -23.14 4.47 14.46
N LEU A 143 -24.33 4.76 13.94
CA LEU A 143 -24.54 5.79 12.92
C LEU A 143 -24.37 7.21 13.46
N ARG A 144 -24.23 7.41 14.77
CA ARG A 144 -23.97 8.73 15.36
C ARG A 144 -22.50 9.10 15.27
N LEU A 145 -21.62 8.18 14.89
CA LEU A 145 -20.19 8.44 14.75
C LEU A 145 -19.85 8.99 13.36
N GLY A 146 -19.23 10.17 13.32
CA GLY A 146 -18.69 10.80 12.11
C GLY A 146 -17.22 11.15 12.23
N PHE A 147 -16.59 11.51 11.11
CA PHE A 147 -15.23 12.05 11.06
C PHE A 147 -15.24 13.51 10.58
N VAL A 148 -14.54 14.36 11.30
CA VAL A 148 -14.35 15.77 10.95
C VAL A 148 -12.91 15.98 10.52
N CYS A 149 -12.68 16.33 9.26
CA CYS A 149 -11.36 16.64 8.74
C CYS A 149 -11.07 18.14 8.90
N THR A 150 -9.95 18.48 9.53
CA THR A 150 -9.54 19.86 9.81
C THR A 150 -8.41 20.31 8.89
N LYS A 151 -7.48 19.41 8.53
CA LYS A 151 -6.34 19.71 7.66
C LYS A 151 -6.11 18.66 6.58
N GLN A 152 -5.61 19.07 5.42
CA GLN A 152 -5.15 18.18 4.36
C GLN A 152 -3.77 18.59 3.84
N SER A 153 -2.82 17.65 3.86
CA SER A 153 -1.44 17.90 3.40
C SER A 153 -1.35 18.35 1.95
N VAL A 154 -2.19 17.79 1.08
CA VAL A 154 -2.21 18.12 -0.36
C VAL A 154 -2.73 19.53 -0.63
N ASP A 155 -3.42 20.14 0.33
CA ASP A 155 -3.86 21.54 0.28
C ASP A 155 -2.79 22.48 0.88
N GLY A 156 -1.57 21.99 1.17
CA GLY A 156 -0.45 22.77 1.72
C GLY A 156 -0.44 22.87 3.25
N GLN A 157 -1.29 22.14 3.96
CA GLN A 157 -1.34 22.14 5.43
C GLN A 157 -0.33 21.13 6.03
N ASP A 158 0.00 21.30 7.30
CA ASP A 158 1.07 20.59 8.01
C ASP A 158 0.71 19.14 8.43
N GLY A 159 -0.18 18.49 7.69
CA GLY A 159 -0.64 17.13 7.98
C GLY A 159 -2.03 16.83 7.41
N LEU A 160 -2.44 15.57 7.50
CA LEU A 160 -3.87 15.24 7.49
C LEU A 160 -4.33 15.14 8.93
N GLU A 161 -5.31 15.96 9.30
CA GLU A 161 -5.76 16.08 10.69
C GLU A 161 -7.29 15.97 10.73
N GLY A 162 -7.79 15.37 11.80
CA GLY A 162 -9.21 15.31 12.06
C GLY A 162 -9.55 14.54 13.33
N TYR A 163 -10.85 14.45 13.62
CA TYR A 163 -11.33 13.73 14.80
C TYR A 163 -12.58 12.92 14.50
N TYR A 164 -12.72 11.84 15.24
CA TYR A 164 -13.98 11.12 15.36
C TYR A 164 -14.84 11.78 16.42
N CYS A 165 -16.15 11.91 16.16
CA CYS A 165 -17.11 12.50 17.08
C CYS A 165 -18.42 11.71 17.06
N GLU A 166 -18.90 11.32 18.24
CA GLU A 166 -20.21 10.71 18.44
C GLU A 166 -21.25 11.80 18.77
N TYR A 167 -22.23 11.98 17.90
CA TYR A 167 -23.30 12.97 18.02
C TYR A 167 -24.51 12.44 18.80
N ASP A 168 -25.44 13.31 19.19
CA ASP A 168 -26.66 12.90 19.90
C ASP A 168 -27.76 12.34 18.98
N HIS A 169 -27.52 12.34 17.67
CA HIS A 169 -28.44 11.83 16.65
C HIS A 169 -27.67 11.06 15.56
N PRO A 170 -28.32 10.09 14.88
CA PRO A 170 -27.72 9.39 13.75
C PRO A 170 -27.35 10.35 12.61
N LEU A 171 -26.22 10.11 11.96
CA LEU A 171 -25.72 10.90 10.84
C LEU A 171 -26.18 10.33 9.51
N GLU A 172 -26.76 11.21 8.69
CA GLU A 172 -26.95 10.98 7.26
C GLU A 172 -25.60 10.82 6.54
N LEU A 173 -25.64 10.20 5.36
CA LEU A 173 -24.44 9.82 4.60
C LEU A 173 -23.47 11.00 4.37
N ASP A 174 -24.01 12.17 4.03
CA ASP A 174 -23.27 13.40 3.77
C ASP A 174 -22.72 14.08 5.04
N ARG A 175 -23.22 13.70 6.22
CA ARG A 175 -22.78 14.22 7.53
C ARG A 175 -21.73 13.33 8.20
N ARG A 176 -21.47 12.13 7.68
CA ARG A 176 -20.44 11.21 8.21
C ARG A 176 -19.01 11.69 7.98
N LEU A 177 -18.80 12.55 6.98
CA LEU A 177 -17.55 13.25 6.74
C LEU A 177 -17.83 14.73 6.53
N VAL A 178 -17.29 15.57 7.41
CA VAL A 178 -17.39 17.02 7.29
C VAL A 178 -16.01 17.66 7.37
N PHE A 179 -15.88 18.87 6.82
CA PHE A 179 -14.62 19.62 6.80
C PHE A 179 -14.75 20.87 7.67
N ALA A 180 -13.89 21.01 8.67
CA ALA A 180 -13.89 22.13 9.62
C ALA A 180 -12.49 22.73 9.72
N ARG A 181 -12.06 23.43 8.67
CA ARG A 181 -10.69 23.98 8.54
C ARG A 181 -10.27 25.01 9.58
N HIS A 182 -11.22 25.51 10.36
CA HIS A 182 -11.01 26.50 11.42
C HIS A 182 -10.70 25.86 12.77
N LEU A 183 -10.80 24.52 12.89
CA LEU A 183 -10.48 23.78 14.10
C LEU A 183 -9.08 23.20 14.00
N GLU A 184 -8.47 22.97 15.16
CA GLU A 184 -7.12 22.41 15.27
C GLU A 184 -7.06 21.39 16.41
N ALA A 185 -6.28 20.34 16.20
CA ALA A 185 -6.09 19.30 17.19
C ALA A 185 -5.23 19.80 18.38
N PRO A 186 -5.43 19.25 19.60
CA PRO A 186 -4.53 19.53 20.71
C PRO A 186 -3.12 18.98 20.44
N LEU A 187 -2.11 19.50 21.16
CA LEU A 187 -0.74 19.02 21.05
C LEU A 187 -0.62 17.53 21.41
N PHE A 188 0.12 16.78 20.61
CA PHE A 188 0.36 15.36 20.84
C PHE A 188 1.37 15.13 21.98
N ASP A 189 1.00 14.29 22.96
CA ASP A 189 1.91 13.77 23.99
C ASP A 189 2.05 12.25 23.87
N SER A 190 3.20 11.81 23.36
CA SER A 190 3.51 10.40 23.14
C SER A 190 3.46 9.54 24.41
N ARG A 191 3.60 10.12 25.60
CA ARG A 191 3.55 9.39 26.88
C ARG A 191 2.13 8.96 27.26
N THR A 192 1.12 9.61 26.67
CA THR A 192 -0.30 9.32 26.90
C THR A 192 -0.93 8.45 25.82
N ALA A 193 -0.21 8.23 24.71
CA ALA A 193 -0.66 7.43 23.61
C ALA A 193 -0.61 5.92 23.96
N PRO A 194 -1.56 5.11 23.45
CA PRO A 194 -1.47 3.66 23.63
C PRO A 194 -0.21 3.13 22.95
N ALA A 195 0.42 2.08 23.50
CA ALA A 195 1.60 1.47 22.91
C ALA A 195 1.34 0.01 22.51
N LEU A 196 1.91 -0.40 21.38
CA LEU A 196 2.04 -1.82 21.07
C LEU A 196 3.28 -2.38 21.79
N PRO A 197 3.28 -3.65 22.23
CA PRO A 197 4.42 -4.27 22.92
C PRO A 197 5.52 -4.65 21.90
N VAL A 198 5.99 -3.70 21.12
CA VAL A 198 6.85 -3.91 19.94
C VAL A 198 8.26 -4.36 20.30
N ASP A 199 8.75 -3.97 21.47
CA ASP A 199 10.04 -4.41 22.00
C ASP A 199 10.07 -5.93 22.23
N SER A 200 8.90 -6.56 22.40
CA SER A 200 8.78 -8.01 22.53
C SER A 200 8.66 -8.75 21.18
N TRP A 201 8.50 -8.03 20.06
CA TRP A 201 8.29 -8.66 18.76
C TRP A 201 9.62 -8.92 18.05
N PRO A 202 9.84 -10.14 17.52
CA PRO A 202 11.06 -10.42 16.77
C PRO A 202 11.19 -9.48 15.57
N LYS A 203 12.35 -8.85 15.38
CA LYS A 203 12.60 -7.96 14.23
C LYS A 203 12.21 -8.56 12.87
N PRO A 204 12.44 -9.86 12.57
CA PRO A 204 11.95 -10.45 11.32
C PRO A 204 10.44 -10.36 11.11
N ARG A 205 9.65 -10.43 12.19
CA ARG A 205 8.19 -10.27 12.13
C ARG A 205 7.82 -8.84 11.75
N LEU A 206 8.52 -7.84 12.28
CA LEU A 206 8.28 -6.43 11.98
C LEU A 206 8.62 -6.10 10.52
N GLU A 207 9.77 -6.53 10.04
CA GLU A 207 10.20 -6.26 8.65
C GLU A 207 9.30 -6.95 7.61
N LYS A 208 8.86 -8.19 7.90
CA LYS A 208 7.85 -8.86 7.06
C LYS A 208 6.50 -8.16 7.11
N ALA A 209 6.08 -7.69 8.28
CA ALA A 209 4.83 -6.95 8.42
C ALA A 209 4.86 -5.63 7.63
N TYR A 210 5.99 -4.91 7.66
CA TYR A 210 6.22 -3.69 6.89
C TYR A 210 6.10 -3.95 5.37
N ARG A 211 6.79 -4.98 4.86
CA ARG A 211 6.67 -5.42 3.46
C ARG A 211 5.24 -5.77 3.09
N ASN A 212 4.58 -6.60 3.90
CA ASN A 212 3.23 -7.05 3.62
C ASN A 212 2.22 -5.87 3.66
N TYR A 213 2.43 -4.89 4.55
CA TYR A 213 1.61 -3.69 4.62
C TYR A 213 1.65 -2.89 3.30
N ALA A 214 2.84 -2.68 2.72
CA ALA A 214 2.97 -2.01 1.43
C ALA A 214 2.35 -2.82 0.28
N MET A 215 2.60 -4.14 0.25
CA MET A 215 2.03 -5.04 -0.75
C MET A 215 0.49 -5.07 -0.69
N GLU A 216 -0.10 -4.97 0.50
CA GLU A 216 -1.55 -5.01 0.71
C GLU A 216 -2.28 -3.92 -0.08
N TYR A 217 -1.70 -2.74 -0.23
CA TYR A 217 -2.29 -1.68 -1.03
C TYR A 217 -2.36 -2.02 -2.51
N VAL A 218 -1.32 -2.63 -3.07
CA VAL A 218 -1.34 -3.08 -4.47
C VAL A 218 -2.24 -4.30 -4.66
N LYS A 219 -2.26 -5.20 -3.66
CA LYS A 219 -3.18 -6.35 -3.59
C LYS A 219 -4.64 -5.92 -3.67
N THR A 220 -5.04 -4.86 -2.97
CA THR A 220 -6.40 -4.32 -3.08
C THR A 220 -6.59 -3.50 -4.37
N ALA A 221 -5.60 -2.70 -4.75
CA ALA A 221 -5.70 -1.76 -5.86
C ALA A 221 -5.88 -2.45 -7.22
N ALA A 222 -5.17 -3.54 -7.49
CA ALA A 222 -5.20 -4.17 -8.81
C ALA A 222 -6.56 -4.79 -9.18
N PRO A 223 -7.26 -5.52 -8.30
CA PRO A 223 -8.64 -5.93 -8.58
C PRO A 223 -9.59 -4.74 -8.67
N VAL A 224 -9.44 -3.73 -7.79
CA VAL A 224 -10.33 -2.56 -7.78
C VAL A 224 -10.23 -1.78 -9.08
N ILE A 225 -9.03 -1.55 -9.63
CA ILE A 225 -8.89 -0.80 -10.88
C ILE A 225 -9.56 -1.52 -12.05
N VAL A 226 -9.54 -2.86 -12.08
CA VAL A 226 -10.28 -3.67 -13.06
C VAL A 226 -11.78 -3.51 -12.87
N GLN A 227 -12.27 -3.50 -11.63
CA GLN A 227 -13.69 -3.30 -11.34
C GLN A 227 -14.18 -1.89 -11.71
N VAL A 228 -13.33 -0.87 -11.60
CA VAL A 228 -13.70 0.52 -11.91
C VAL A 228 -13.66 0.79 -13.41
N PHE A 229 -12.60 0.36 -14.11
CA PHE A 229 -12.34 0.77 -15.50
C PHE A 229 -12.47 -0.35 -16.52
N GLY A 230 -12.74 -1.59 -16.08
CA GLY A 230 -12.72 -2.76 -16.95
C GLY A 230 -11.29 -3.27 -17.24
N PRO A 231 -11.16 -4.49 -17.76
CA PRO A 231 -9.89 -5.19 -17.85
C PRO A 231 -8.89 -4.59 -18.85
N GLU A 232 -9.35 -4.00 -19.95
CA GLU A 232 -8.48 -3.41 -20.98
C GLU A 232 -7.77 -2.16 -20.45
N ASP A 233 -8.55 -1.18 -19.98
CA ASP A 233 -8.02 0.06 -19.41
C ASP A 233 -7.18 -0.20 -18.15
N ALA A 234 -7.63 -1.11 -17.28
CA ALA A 234 -6.88 -1.50 -16.10
C ALA A 234 -5.53 -2.14 -16.45
N SER A 235 -5.49 -3.02 -17.47
CA SER A 235 -4.25 -3.64 -17.92
C SER A 235 -3.24 -2.57 -18.37
N TYR A 236 -3.68 -1.62 -19.19
CA TYR A 236 -2.84 -0.50 -19.63
C TYR A 236 -2.28 0.32 -18.46
N LEU A 237 -3.13 0.71 -17.50
CA LEU A 237 -2.73 1.58 -16.38
C LEU A 237 -1.80 0.87 -15.40
N LEU A 238 -2.07 -0.40 -15.10
CA LEU A 238 -1.22 -1.23 -14.25
C LEU A 238 0.14 -1.49 -14.91
N HIS A 239 0.15 -1.84 -16.21
CA HIS A 239 1.38 -2.09 -16.97
C HIS A 239 2.25 -0.84 -17.06
N LEU A 240 1.68 0.28 -17.47
CA LEU A 240 2.39 1.55 -17.59
C LEU A 240 2.99 1.98 -16.25
N THR A 241 2.21 1.89 -15.16
CA THR A 241 2.69 2.21 -13.82
C THR A 241 3.85 1.32 -13.43
N GLY A 242 3.70 -0.01 -13.59
CA GLY A 242 4.76 -0.96 -13.31
C GLY A 242 6.04 -0.64 -14.08
N LYS A 243 5.91 -0.34 -15.37
CA LYS A 243 7.06 -0.03 -16.22
C LYS A 243 7.80 1.22 -15.77
N LEU A 244 7.08 2.30 -15.48
CA LEU A 244 7.68 3.54 -14.98
C LEU A 244 8.38 3.34 -13.63
N ILE A 245 7.70 2.69 -12.69
CA ILE A 245 8.25 2.44 -11.35
C ILE A 245 9.44 1.49 -11.41
N GLY A 246 9.35 0.40 -12.16
CA GLY A 246 10.45 -0.55 -12.34
C GLY A 246 11.70 0.12 -12.91
N MET A 247 11.56 1.01 -13.91
CA MET A 247 12.70 1.74 -14.46
C MET A 247 13.35 2.68 -13.44
N GLN A 248 12.54 3.41 -12.65
CA GLN A 248 13.05 4.38 -11.68
C GLN A 248 13.68 3.73 -10.46
N TYR A 249 13.16 2.58 -10.01
CA TYR A 249 13.56 1.93 -8.77
C TYR A 249 14.61 0.82 -8.94
N PHE A 250 15.06 0.53 -10.17
CA PHE A 250 15.97 -0.59 -10.39
C PHE A 250 17.24 -0.51 -9.54
N ASP A 251 17.96 0.62 -9.53
CA ASP A 251 19.24 0.71 -8.80
C ASP A 251 19.06 0.54 -7.29
N GLU A 252 18.01 1.15 -6.71
CA GLU A 252 17.70 1.05 -5.28
C GLU A 252 17.37 -0.39 -4.88
N VAL A 253 16.54 -1.08 -5.68
CA VAL A 253 16.16 -2.48 -5.42
C VAL A 253 17.35 -3.41 -5.69
N ALA A 254 18.09 -3.22 -6.78
CA ALA A 254 19.26 -4.02 -7.11
C ALA A 254 20.31 -3.95 -6.00
N GLN A 255 20.61 -2.77 -5.47
CA GLN A 255 21.54 -2.61 -4.35
C GLN A 255 21.10 -3.44 -3.13
N ALA A 256 19.82 -3.40 -2.77
CA ALA A 256 19.29 -4.15 -1.63
C ALA A 256 19.26 -5.67 -1.85
N LEU A 257 19.06 -6.11 -3.10
CA LEU A 257 19.02 -7.52 -3.48
C LEU A 257 20.40 -8.11 -3.83
N GLY A 258 21.46 -7.29 -3.84
CA GLY A 258 22.80 -7.71 -4.27
C GLY A 258 22.93 -7.89 -5.79
N GLY A 259 22.01 -7.30 -6.55
CA GLY A 259 22.05 -7.22 -8.00
C GLY A 259 22.87 -6.04 -8.51
N ARG A 260 23.10 -6.02 -9.82
CA ARG A 260 23.77 -4.93 -10.54
C ARG A 260 23.18 -4.80 -11.93
N ARG A 261 23.42 -3.65 -12.57
CA ARG A 261 23.17 -3.47 -14.00
C ARG A 261 23.95 -4.51 -14.82
N GLY A 262 23.40 -4.88 -15.97
CA GLY A 262 23.98 -5.94 -16.79
C GLY A 262 23.13 -6.32 -18.00
N ARG A 263 23.18 -7.60 -18.35
CA ARG A 263 22.41 -8.22 -19.43
C ARG A 263 21.36 -9.19 -18.84
N ALA A 264 20.77 -10.02 -19.69
CA ALA A 264 19.76 -11.00 -19.30
C ALA A 264 20.17 -11.88 -18.11
N ALA A 265 21.43 -12.33 -18.05
CA ALA A 265 21.94 -13.17 -16.96
C ALA A 265 21.88 -12.46 -15.59
N GLU A 266 22.36 -11.22 -15.52
CA GLU A 266 22.27 -10.42 -14.29
C GLU A 266 20.82 -10.14 -13.89
N PHE A 267 19.96 -9.85 -14.88
CA PHE A 267 18.56 -9.59 -14.61
C PHE A 267 17.82 -10.84 -14.11
N ALA A 268 18.08 -12.01 -14.70
CA ALA A 268 17.46 -13.27 -14.27
C ALA A 268 17.87 -13.65 -12.84
N ALA A 269 19.15 -13.47 -12.50
CA ALA A 269 19.63 -13.68 -11.14
C ALA A 269 18.99 -12.70 -10.14
N PHE A 270 18.88 -11.43 -10.50
CA PHE A 270 18.17 -10.40 -9.72
C PHE A 270 16.69 -10.77 -9.49
N LEU A 271 16.00 -11.20 -10.55
CA LEU A 271 14.58 -11.50 -10.52
C LEU A 271 14.25 -12.71 -9.64
N ARG A 272 15.11 -13.75 -9.62
CA ARG A 272 14.99 -14.86 -8.66
C ARG A 272 15.00 -14.36 -7.22
N VAL A 273 15.98 -13.50 -6.88
CA VAL A 273 16.10 -12.94 -5.52
C VAL A 273 14.92 -12.03 -5.18
N LEU A 274 14.40 -11.28 -6.15
CA LEU A 274 13.19 -10.46 -5.97
C LEU A 274 11.98 -11.32 -5.60
N PHE A 275 11.74 -12.41 -6.35
CA PHE A 275 10.65 -13.34 -6.07
C PHE A 275 10.77 -13.99 -4.68
N GLU A 276 11.96 -14.50 -4.33
CA GLU A 276 12.22 -15.05 -2.99
C GLU A 276 11.97 -14.00 -1.89
N SER A 277 12.33 -12.74 -2.15
CA SER A 277 12.17 -11.64 -1.19
C SER A 277 10.72 -11.20 -0.97
N GLN A 278 9.82 -11.50 -1.91
CA GLN A 278 8.37 -11.33 -1.74
C GLN A 278 7.66 -12.60 -1.24
N ASP A 279 8.41 -13.63 -0.83
CA ASP A 279 7.93 -14.97 -0.43
C ASP A 279 7.28 -15.78 -1.57
N ASP A 280 7.65 -15.52 -2.83
CA ASP A 280 7.34 -16.42 -3.95
C ASP A 280 8.41 -17.51 -4.09
N VAL A 281 7.98 -18.65 -4.64
CA VAL A 281 8.89 -19.73 -5.06
C VAL A 281 9.12 -19.60 -6.55
N ALA A 282 10.38 -19.50 -6.96
CA ALA A 282 10.75 -19.39 -8.36
C ALA A 282 11.94 -20.28 -8.71
N ASP A 283 11.81 -21.05 -9.78
CA ASP A 283 12.88 -21.86 -10.37
C ASP A 283 13.43 -21.15 -11.60
N ILE A 284 14.76 -21.22 -11.81
CA ILE A 284 15.42 -20.67 -12.99
C ILE A 284 16.04 -21.80 -13.82
N SER A 285 15.82 -21.76 -15.12
CA SER A 285 16.53 -22.60 -16.09
C SER A 285 17.14 -21.73 -17.18
N GLU A 286 18.23 -22.21 -17.77
CA GLU A 286 18.97 -21.52 -18.84
C GLU A 286 19.12 -22.47 -20.03
N SER A 287 18.86 -21.96 -21.24
CA SER A 287 19.08 -22.67 -22.48
C SER A 287 19.48 -21.67 -23.58
N GLU A 288 20.60 -21.90 -24.25
CA GLU A 288 21.07 -21.07 -25.38
C GLU A 288 21.16 -19.56 -25.07
N GLY A 289 21.46 -19.19 -23.82
CA GLY A 289 21.55 -17.80 -23.37
C GLY A 289 20.20 -17.11 -23.12
N GLN A 290 19.10 -17.86 -23.22
CA GLN A 290 17.76 -17.48 -22.78
C GLN A 290 17.50 -18.08 -21.39
N PHE A 291 16.92 -17.28 -20.50
CA PHE A 291 16.55 -17.69 -19.15
C PHE A 291 15.05 -17.84 -19.06
N GLU A 292 14.61 -18.92 -18.45
CA GLU A 292 13.21 -19.12 -18.07
C GLU A 292 13.10 -19.09 -16.55
N ILE A 293 12.19 -18.28 -16.02
CA ILE A 293 11.87 -18.25 -14.60
C ILE A 293 10.43 -18.74 -14.39
N ARG A 294 10.29 -19.86 -13.70
CA ARG A 294 8.99 -20.42 -13.32
C ARG A 294 8.64 -19.98 -11.89
N GLN A 295 7.79 -18.98 -11.78
CA GLN A 295 7.25 -18.48 -10.52
C GLN A 295 6.03 -19.33 -10.13
N GLN A 296 6.18 -20.21 -9.15
CA GLN A 296 5.17 -21.22 -8.76
C GLN A 296 3.96 -20.63 -8.04
N GLY A 297 4.15 -19.53 -7.31
CA GLY A 297 3.11 -18.84 -6.54
C GLY A 297 3.11 -17.34 -6.78
N TRP A 298 2.03 -16.67 -6.41
CA TRP A 298 1.93 -15.22 -6.50
C TRP A 298 1.45 -14.62 -5.17
N LYS A 299 2.40 -14.32 -4.28
CA LYS A 299 2.16 -13.89 -2.91
C LYS A 299 1.30 -12.64 -2.84
N LEU A 300 1.47 -11.73 -3.80
CA LEU A 300 0.69 -10.50 -3.88
C LEU A 300 -0.82 -10.77 -4.00
N MET A 301 -1.22 -11.76 -4.81
CA MET A 301 -2.63 -12.13 -5.00
C MET A 301 -3.05 -13.40 -4.26
N ALA A 302 -2.19 -13.91 -3.37
CA ALA A 302 -2.55 -15.04 -2.53
C ALA A 302 -3.82 -14.72 -1.72
N ASP A 303 -4.76 -15.65 -1.69
CA ASP A 303 -6.06 -15.54 -0.99
C ASP A 303 -6.99 -14.44 -1.52
N VAL A 304 -6.75 -13.90 -2.73
CA VAL A 304 -7.70 -13.03 -3.43
C VAL A 304 -8.53 -13.91 -4.37
N ALA A 305 -9.81 -14.11 -4.06
CA ALA A 305 -10.66 -14.99 -4.85
C ALA A 305 -11.24 -14.32 -6.11
N ASP A 306 -11.36 -12.99 -6.11
CA ASP A 306 -12.13 -12.22 -7.10
C ASP A 306 -11.26 -11.40 -8.07
N TYR A 307 -9.94 -11.66 -8.16
CA TYR A 307 -9.10 -10.91 -9.10
C TYR A 307 -9.25 -11.44 -10.53
N TYR A 308 -9.24 -10.52 -11.48
CA TYR A 308 -9.27 -10.82 -12.92
C TYR A 308 -7.85 -10.99 -13.47
N PRO A 309 -7.60 -11.83 -14.51
CA PRO A 309 -6.26 -12.05 -15.09
C PRO A 309 -5.49 -10.77 -15.46
N ALA A 310 -6.17 -9.69 -15.84
CA ALA A 310 -5.56 -8.39 -16.12
C ALA A 310 -4.72 -7.84 -14.96
N CYS A 311 -4.93 -8.29 -13.72
CA CYS A 311 -4.10 -7.94 -12.57
C CYS A 311 -2.63 -8.35 -12.76
N ALA A 312 -2.35 -9.37 -13.58
CA ALA A 312 -0.98 -9.77 -13.92
C ALA A 312 -0.18 -8.65 -14.62
N SER A 313 -0.87 -7.62 -15.14
CA SER A 313 -0.26 -6.42 -15.71
C SER A 313 0.60 -5.64 -14.70
N VAL A 314 0.34 -5.81 -13.39
CA VAL A 314 1.22 -5.32 -12.32
C VAL A 314 2.63 -5.91 -12.50
N LEU A 315 2.72 -7.23 -12.62
CA LEU A 315 4.00 -7.93 -12.74
C LEU A 315 4.64 -7.67 -14.10
N THR A 316 3.90 -7.81 -15.20
CA THR A 316 4.50 -7.66 -16.54
C THR A 316 5.10 -6.27 -16.73
N GLY A 317 4.37 -5.22 -16.36
CA GLY A 317 4.89 -3.85 -16.40
C GLY A 317 6.11 -3.66 -15.50
N LEU A 318 6.01 -4.11 -14.25
CA LEU A 318 7.08 -3.95 -13.25
C LEU A 318 8.37 -4.65 -13.70
N LEU A 319 8.28 -5.87 -14.20
CA LEU A 319 9.44 -6.64 -14.63
C LEU A 319 10.05 -6.10 -15.92
N GLU A 320 9.25 -5.66 -16.89
CA GLU A 320 9.76 -4.93 -18.06
C GLU A 320 10.50 -3.65 -17.65
N GLY A 321 9.94 -2.90 -16.70
CA GLY A 321 10.55 -1.68 -16.19
C GLY A 321 11.88 -1.94 -15.51
N LEU A 322 11.92 -2.94 -14.62
CA LEU A 322 13.15 -3.35 -13.93
C LEU A 322 14.20 -3.87 -14.92
N ALA A 323 13.80 -4.59 -15.98
CA ALA A 323 14.71 -5.05 -17.02
C ALA A 323 15.33 -3.88 -17.79
N ALA A 324 14.51 -2.89 -18.17
CA ALA A 324 14.98 -1.67 -18.81
C ALA A 324 15.90 -0.83 -17.89
N GLY A 325 15.67 -0.87 -16.58
CA GLY A 325 16.58 -0.31 -15.58
C GLY A 325 17.89 -1.08 -15.46
N CYS A 326 17.86 -2.41 -15.56
CA CYS A 326 19.05 -3.27 -15.50
C CYS A 326 20.00 -3.07 -16.68
N GLY A 327 19.45 -3.03 -17.89
CA GLY A 327 20.22 -2.92 -19.12
C GLY A 327 19.35 -2.64 -20.33
N ARG A 328 19.96 -2.07 -21.37
CA ARG A 328 19.26 -1.86 -22.64
C ARG A 328 18.98 -3.21 -23.31
N HIS A 329 17.80 -3.32 -23.93
CA HIS A 329 17.41 -4.47 -24.76
C HIS A 329 17.45 -5.82 -24.02
N ILE A 330 16.91 -5.88 -22.81
CA ILE A 330 16.61 -7.14 -22.12
C ILE A 330 15.11 -7.42 -22.31
N PRO A 331 14.71 -8.29 -23.26
CA PRO A 331 13.32 -8.67 -23.44
C PRO A 331 12.84 -9.46 -22.21
N VAL A 332 11.61 -9.17 -21.77
CA VAL A 332 10.92 -9.93 -20.72
C VAL A 332 9.53 -10.22 -21.22
N HIS A 333 9.17 -11.50 -21.25
CA HIS A 333 7.88 -11.95 -21.73
C HIS A 333 7.25 -12.93 -20.74
N LEU A 334 6.02 -12.64 -20.33
CA LEU A 334 5.18 -13.64 -19.66
C LEU A 334 4.63 -14.59 -20.73
N LYS A 335 4.97 -15.87 -20.66
CA LYS A 335 4.40 -16.87 -21.56
C LYS A 335 2.90 -17.00 -21.30
N PRO A 336 2.08 -17.18 -22.35
CA PRO A 336 0.65 -17.43 -22.18
C PRO A 336 0.41 -18.60 -21.22
N ASN A 337 -0.46 -18.38 -20.24
CA ASN A 337 -0.92 -19.41 -19.31
C ASN A 337 -2.44 -19.57 -19.46
N GLY A 338 -2.94 -20.80 -19.36
CA GLY A 338 -4.37 -21.10 -19.31
C GLY A 338 -5.02 -20.78 -17.97
N ALA A 339 -4.23 -20.51 -16.92
CA ALA A 339 -4.72 -20.10 -15.62
C ALA A 339 -4.71 -18.57 -15.45
N ALA A 340 -5.64 -18.05 -14.64
CA ALA A 340 -5.74 -16.64 -14.29
C ALA A 340 -4.58 -16.11 -13.41
N GLY A 341 -3.71 -17.00 -12.92
CA GLY A 341 -2.64 -16.68 -11.96
C GLY A 341 -1.46 -17.64 -12.06
N ALA A 342 -0.64 -17.70 -11.01
CA ALA A 342 0.52 -18.58 -10.94
C ALA A 342 0.11 -20.07 -11.11
N PRO A 343 1.00 -20.92 -11.69
CA PRO A 343 2.39 -20.64 -12.00
C PRO A 343 2.58 -19.70 -13.21
N PHE A 344 3.50 -18.75 -13.10
CA PHE A 344 3.90 -17.88 -14.21
C PHE A 344 5.24 -18.34 -14.78
N VAL A 345 5.38 -18.25 -16.10
CA VAL A 345 6.63 -18.60 -16.79
C VAL A 345 7.14 -17.38 -17.54
N TRP A 346 8.27 -16.85 -17.11
CA TRP A 346 8.90 -15.66 -17.64
C TRP A 346 10.07 -16.03 -18.54
N SER A 347 10.10 -15.54 -19.78
CA SER A 347 11.24 -15.63 -20.68
C SER A 347 12.06 -14.35 -20.61
N ILE A 348 13.39 -14.47 -20.47
CA ILE A 348 14.34 -13.36 -20.36
C ILE A 348 15.52 -13.66 -21.28
N GLY A 349 15.83 -12.77 -22.23
CA GLY A 349 17.01 -12.97 -23.08
C GLY A 349 17.05 -12.14 -24.33
#